data_AF-A0A1A2J877-F1
#
_entry.id   AF-A0A1A2J877-F1
#
_cell.length_a   1.000
_cell.length_b   1.000
_cell.length_c   1.000
_cell.angle_alpha   90.00
_cell.angle_beta   90.00
_cell.angle_gamma   90.00
#
_symmetry.space_group_name_H-M   'P 1'
#
loop_
_entity.id
_entity.type
_entity.pdbx_description
1 polymer ?
#
loop_
_entity_poly.entity_id
_entity_poly.type
_entity_poly.pdbx_seq_one_letter_code
_entity_poly.pdbx_strand_id
1 'polypeptide(L)'
;MALVSRSPGQRRRRRVGQPARRVADSRAPAGTPDHPTLAEIAQRRQEIEAWTALNVGGYRFAKPGTIVGALISVVLVVLAVTPIPPNWPWDIPTMILAIFTAVGTVTCGLLWFDNPHPPPRPESLVIVPFTRAENLKLMGQQLHEPYRAICTCPGCGDTSAHLIREPAKDEPDWAMVTRHCGVCEREWAQA
;
A
#
# COMPACT_ATOMS: atom_id res chain seq x y z
N MET A 1 -21.99 21.85 -33.32
CA MET A 1 -21.41 22.79 -32.33
C MET A 1 -22.16 24.10 -32.44
N ALA A 2 -22.99 24.43 -31.44
CA ALA A 2 -23.69 25.71 -31.39
C ALA A 2 -22.99 26.59 -30.33
N LEU A 3 -22.54 27.77 -30.75
CA LEU A 3 -21.95 28.76 -29.85
C LEU A 3 -23.09 29.57 -29.23
N VAL A 4 -23.31 29.42 -27.93
CA VAL A 4 -24.24 30.29 -27.19
C VAL A 4 -23.47 31.57 -26.85
N SER A 5 -23.84 32.69 -27.47
CA SER A 5 -23.09 33.94 -27.39
C SER A 5 -23.73 34.94 -26.41
N ARG A 6 -22.91 35.46 -25.49
CA ARG A 6 -23.08 36.81 -24.93
C ARG A 6 -22.11 37.77 -25.62
N SER A 7 -22.58 39.01 -25.80
CA SER A 7 -22.05 40.13 -26.61
C SER A 7 -20.56 40.48 -26.40
N PRO A 8 -19.91 41.19 -27.36
CA PRO A 8 -18.46 41.27 -27.46
C PRO A 8 -17.87 42.40 -26.60
N GLY A 9 -17.08 42.04 -25.59
CA GLY A 9 -16.25 42.97 -24.81
C GLY A 9 -14.76 42.65 -24.95
N GLN A 10 -14.04 43.53 -25.66
CA GLN A 10 -12.60 43.80 -25.59
C GLN A 10 -11.58 42.64 -25.62
N ARG A 11 -10.99 42.45 -26.80
CA ARG A 11 -9.68 41.79 -27.02
C ARG A 11 -8.59 42.45 -26.17
N ARG A 12 -8.04 41.72 -25.18
CA ARG A 12 -6.66 41.92 -24.71
C ARG A 12 -5.80 40.74 -25.18
N ARG A 13 -4.87 41.02 -26.10
CA ARG A 13 -3.77 40.11 -26.43
C ARG A 13 -2.92 39.92 -25.16
N ARG A 14 -2.83 38.70 -24.63
CA ARG A 14 -1.83 38.36 -23.61
C ARG A 14 -1.33 36.91 -23.75
N ARG A 15 -0.02 36.83 -23.97
CA ARG A 15 0.96 35.75 -23.84
C ARG A 15 0.45 34.30 -23.78
N VAL A 16 0.78 33.58 -24.85
CA VAL A 16 1.03 32.13 -24.88
C VAL A 16 2.06 31.76 -23.81
N GLY A 17 1.77 30.73 -23.03
CA GLY A 17 2.73 30.09 -22.12
C GLY A 17 2.63 30.54 -20.66
N GLN A 18 1.57 30.12 -19.97
CA GLN A 18 1.62 29.99 -18.51
C GLN A 18 1.27 28.54 -18.16
N PRO A 19 2.21 27.77 -17.56
CA PRO A 19 1.96 26.38 -17.20
C PRO A 19 0.86 26.30 -16.16
N ALA A 20 0.05 25.25 -16.26
CA ALA A 20 -1.01 24.85 -15.36
C ALA A 20 -0.82 25.42 -13.96
N ARG A 21 -1.64 26.43 -13.63
CA ARG A 21 -1.69 26.99 -12.28
C ARG A 21 -1.92 25.81 -11.34
N ARG A 22 -0.95 25.61 -10.43
CA ARG A 22 -0.89 24.58 -9.39
C ARG A 22 -2.26 24.00 -9.09
N VAL A 23 -2.35 22.68 -9.22
CA VAL A 23 -3.36 21.85 -8.57
C VAL A 23 -3.43 22.33 -7.12
N ALA A 24 -4.45 23.12 -6.82
CA ALA A 24 -4.84 23.35 -5.45
C ALA A 24 -5.51 22.04 -5.06
N ASP A 25 -4.72 21.15 -4.45
CA ASP A 25 -5.27 20.09 -3.62
C ASP A 25 -6.31 20.76 -2.73
N SER A 26 -7.57 20.38 -2.94
CA SER A 26 -8.65 20.72 -2.03
C SER A 26 -8.15 20.34 -0.65
N ARG A 27 -7.89 21.34 0.22
CA ARG A 27 -7.60 21.08 1.63
C ARG A 27 -8.80 20.31 2.16
N ALA A 28 -8.64 19.00 2.30
CA ALA A 28 -9.59 18.18 3.01
C ALA A 28 -9.79 18.83 4.40
N PRO A 29 -11.03 18.96 4.89
CA PRO A 29 -11.27 19.46 6.23
C PRO A 29 -10.45 18.63 7.23
N ALA A 30 -9.85 19.30 8.22
CA ALA A 30 -8.85 18.78 9.16
C ALA A 30 -9.37 17.71 10.15
N GLY A 31 -10.20 16.78 9.69
CA GLY A 31 -10.80 15.71 10.48
C GLY A 31 -11.39 14.58 9.65
N THR A 32 -11.25 14.56 8.32
CA THR A 32 -11.49 13.32 7.57
C THR A 32 -10.31 12.38 7.85
N PRO A 33 -10.54 11.16 8.38
CA PRO A 33 -9.47 10.19 8.54
C PRO A 33 -8.83 9.95 7.17
N ASP A 34 -7.51 10.10 7.09
CA ASP A 34 -6.77 9.79 5.86
C ASP A 34 -7.07 8.34 5.48
N HIS A 35 -7.76 8.16 4.36
CA HIS A 35 -8.04 6.83 3.85
C HIS A 35 -6.74 6.28 3.27
N PRO A 36 -6.29 5.09 3.72
CA PRO A 36 -5.02 4.55 3.28
C PRO A 36 -5.05 4.32 1.78
N THR A 37 -3.98 4.72 1.10
CA THR A 37 -3.88 4.52 -0.35
C THR A 37 -3.72 3.04 -0.66
N LEU A 38 -4.08 2.62 -1.88
CA LEU A 38 -3.86 1.22 -2.31
C LEU A 38 -2.39 0.82 -2.23
N ALA A 39 -1.47 1.77 -2.42
CA ALA A 39 -0.03 1.55 -2.28
C ALA A 39 0.36 1.29 -0.82
N GLU A 40 -0.17 2.06 0.13
CA GLU A 40 0.06 1.84 1.56
C GLU A 40 -0.49 0.49 2.03
N ILE A 41 -1.68 0.09 1.55
CA ILE A 41 -2.26 -1.22 1.86
C ILE A 41 -1.35 -2.34 1.34
N ALA A 42 -0.84 -2.21 0.10
CA ALA A 42 0.05 -3.20 -0.49
C ALA A 42 1.38 -3.30 0.27
N GLN A 43 1.97 -2.16 0.63
CA GLN A 43 3.19 -2.10 1.44
C GLN A 43 2.96 -2.77 2.80
N ARG A 44 1.85 -2.46 3.47
CA ARG A 44 1.55 -3.02 4.79
C ARG A 44 1.35 -4.54 4.75
N ARG A 45 0.80 -5.08 3.65
CA ARG A 45 0.71 -6.53 3.44
C ARG A 45 2.10 -7.16 3.31
N GLN A 46 3.01 -6.55 2.56
CA GLN A 46 4.39 -7.06 2.43
C GLN A 46 5.11 -7.07 3.78
N GLU A 47 4.94 -6.03 4.59
CA GLU A 47 5.52 -5.96 5.94
C GLU A 47 4.99 -7.07 6.86
N ILE A 48 3.68 -7.34 6.80
CA ILE A 48 3.07 -8.44 7.56
C ILE A 48 3.60 -9.79 7.08
N GLU A 49 3.70 -10.01 5.77
CA GLU A 49 4.24 -11.25 5.18
C GLU A 49 5.69 -11.48 5.60
N ALA A 50 6.54 -10.44 5.50
CA ALA A 50 7.92 -10.49 5.94
C ALA A 50 8.03 -10.77 7.45
N TRP A 51 7.21 -10.11 8.27
CA TRP A 51 7.15 -10.38 9.71
C TRP A 51 6.74 -11.83 9.99
N THR A 52 5.73 -12.37 9.29
CA THR A 52 5.34 -13.77 9.46
C THR A 52 6.43 -14.73 9.01
N ALA A 53 7.15 -14.46 7.93
CA ALA A 53 8.26 -15.31 7.48
C ALA A 53 9.38 -15.37 8.53
N LEU A 54 9.75 -14.21 9.10
CA LEU A 54 10.77 -14.12 10.13
C LEU A 54 10.34 -14.77 11.45
N ASN A 55 9.08 -14.61 11.84
CA ASN A 55 8.59 -15.12 13.13
C ASN A 55 8.23 -16.61 13.11
N VAL A 56 7.84 -17.17 11.96
CA VAL A 56 7.53 -18.62 11.83
C VAL A 56 8.81 -19.48 11.76
N GLY A 57 9.94 -18.92 11.32
CA GLY A 57 11.15 -19.68 11.01
C GLY A 57 12.17 -19.86 12.14
N GLY A 58 12.32 -18.90 13.06
CA GLY A 58 13.47 -18.89 13.99
C GLY A 58 13.25 -19.64 15.32
N TYR A 59 12.16 -19.31 16.03
CA TYR A 59 11.98 -19.72 17.43
C TYR A 59 11.17 -21.00 17.62
N ARG A 60 10.32 -21.34 16.64
CA ARG A 60 9.52 -22.56 16.72
C ARG A 60 10.38 -23.82 16.74
N PHE A 61 11.57 -23.76 16.15
CA PHE A 61 12.52 -24.86 16.10
C PHE A 61 13.56 -24.85 17.23
N ALA A 62 13.74 -23.73 17.96
CA ALA A 62 14.68 -23.66 19.08
C ALA A 62 14.30 -24.62 20.22
N LYS A 63 13.01 -24.71 20.56
CA LYS A 63 12.50 -25.65 21.58
C LYS A 63 12.64 -27.13 21.22
N PRO A 64 12.14 -27.63 20.07
CA PRO A 64 12.34 -29.03 19.71
C PRO A 64 13.80 -29.33 19.38
N GLY A 65 14.54 -28.38 18.80
CA GLY A 65 15.96 -28.53 18.46
C GLY A 65 16.85 -28.71 19.69
N THR A 66 16.62 -27.95 20.76
CA THR A 66 17.32 -28.14 22.05
C THR A 66 17.02 -29.49 22.66
N ILE A 67 15.75 -29.90 22.70
CA ILE A 67 15.34 -31.18 23.30
C ILE A 67 15.94 -32.36 22.52
N VAL A 68 15.78 -32.37 21.20
CA VAL A 68 16.31 -33.46 20.34
C VAL A 68 17.83 -33.50 20.39
N GLY A 69 18.48 -32.34 20.29
CA GLY A 69 19.94 -32.28 20.37
C GLY A 69 20.47 -32.75 21.73
N ALA A 70 19.80 -32.39 22.84
CA ALA A 70 20.23 -32.82 24.18
C ALA A 70 20.14 -34.34 24.31
N LEU A 71 19.08 -34.96 23.78
CA LEU A 71 18.94 -36.41 23.73
C LEU A 71 20.05 -37.06 22.90
N ILE A 72 20.39 -36.51 21.73
CA ILE A 72 21.48 -37.03 20.89
C ILE A 72 22.83 -36.90 21.60
N SER A 73 23.09 -35.78 22.26
CA SER A 73 24.32 -35.55 23.03
C SER A 73 24.47 -36.57 24.16
N VAL A 74 23.41 -36.84 24.92
CA VAL A 74 23.40 -37.87 25.97
C VAL A 74 23.71 -39.26 25.39
N VAL A 75 23.11 -39.62 24.25
CA VAL A 75 23.39 -40.92 23.59
C VAL A 75 24.85 -41.02 23.14
N LEU A 76 25.43 -39.95 22.59
CA LEU A 76 26.81 -39.94 22.13
C LEU A 76 27.81 -40.01 23.30
N VAL A 77 27.51 -39.36 24.43
CA VAL A 77 28.32 -39.51 25.66
C VAL A 77 28.26 -40.94 26.20
N VAL A 78 27.08 -41.57 26.21
CA VAL A 78 26.94 -42.97 26.64
C VAL A 78 27.75 -43.90 25.74
N LEU A 79 27.70 -43.72 24.42
CA LEU A 79 28.49 -44.49 23.47
C LEU A 79 30.00 -44.31 23.69
N ALA A 80 30.46 -43.08 23.94
CA ALA A 80 31.88 -42.79 24.19
C ALA A 80 32.40 -43.35 25.54
N VAL A 81 31.54 -43.46 26.55
CA VAL A 81 31.91 -43.96 27.89
C VAL A 81 31.75 -45.48 28.02
N THR A 82 30.91 -46.11 27.20
CA THR A 82 30.90 -47.58 27.09
C THR A 82 32.23 -48.09 26.54
N PRO A 83 32.79 -49.19 27.06
CA PRO A 83 34.10 -49.69 26.63
C PRO A 83 34.03 -50.27 25.22
N ILE A 84 34.13 -49.40 24.23
CA ILE A 84 34.23 -49.75 22.80
C ILE A 84 35.67 -50.20 22.54
N PRO A 85 35.88 -51.30 21.79
CA PRO A 85 37.23 -51.78 21.49
C PRO A 85 38.04 -50.70 20.72
N PRO A 86 39.33 -50.52 21.06
CA PRO A 86 40.15 -49.37 20.64
C PRO A 86 40.48 -49.28 19.12
N ASN A 87 39.87 -50.14 18.30
CA ASN A 87 40.06 -50.24 16.86
C ASN A 87 38.74 -50.07 16.07
N TRP A 88 37.71 -49.50 16.68
CA TRP A 88 36.40 -49.34 16.03
C TRP A 88 36.45 -48.25 14.94
N PRO A 89 36.11 -48.56 13.68
CA PRO A 89 36.29 -47.62 12.54
C PRO A 89 35.40 -46.37 12.61
N TRP A 90 34.38 -46.38 13.47
CA TRP A 90 33.42 -45.29 13.65
C TRP A 90 33.75 -44.32 14.80
N ASP A 91 34.88 -44.48 15.48
CA ASP A 91 35.26 -43.63 16.62
C ASP A 91 35.49 -42.16 16.18
N ILE A 92 36.19 -41.95 15.06
CA ILE A 92 36.42 -40.62 14.49
C ILE A 92 35.10 -39.98 13.99
N PRO A 93 34.25 -40.65 13.19
CA PRO A 93 32.94 -40.11 12.79
C PRO A 93 31.99 -39.77 13.96
N THR A 94 31.98 -40.59 15.02
CA THR A 94 31.08 -40.38 16.17
C THR A 94 31.51 -39.19 17.02
N MET A 95 32.81 -39.01 17.24
CA MET A 95 33.37 -37.80 17.86
C MET A 95 33.00 -36.54 17.07
N ILE A 96 33.13 -36.57 15.74
CA ILE A 96 32.74 -35.42 14.88
C ILE A 96 31.25 -35.11 15.04
N LEU A 97 30.38 -36.12 14.99
CA LEU A 97 28.94 -35.96 15.18
C LEU A 97 28.60 -35.41 16.58
N ALA A 98 29.32 -35.85 17.61
CA ALA A 98 29.15 -35.37 19.00
C ALA A 98 29.49 -33.89 19.13
N ILE A 99 30.57 -33.43 18.48
CA ILE A 99 30.94 -32.00 18.48
C ILE A 99 29.86 -31.17 17.77
N PHE A 100 29.42 -31.57 16.57
CA PHE A 100 28.40 -30.82 15.83
C PHE A 100 27.05 -30.78 16.55
N THR A 101 26.64 -31.88 17.16
CA THR A 101 25.40 -31.96 17.94
C THR A 101 25.49 -31.14 19.22
N ALA A 102 26.62 -31.16 19.93
CA ALA A 102 26.87 -30.31 21.09
C ALA A 102 26.81 -28.81 20.74
N VAL A 103 27.48 -28.40 19.66
CA VAL A 103 27.43 -27.01 19.17
C VAL A 103 26.01 -26.62 18.76
N GLY A 104 25.30 -27.51 18.06
CA GLY A 104 23.90 -27.29 17.68
C GLY A 104 22.96 -27.16 18.89
N THR A 105 23.16 -27.96 19.94
CA THR A 105 22.39 -27.83 21.19
C THR A 105 22.64 -26.54 21.92
N VAL A 106 23.91 -26.12 22.01
CA VAL A 106 24.27 -24.89 22.72
C VAL A 106 23.72 -23.68 21.97
N THR A 107 23.84 -23.65 20.64
CA THR A 107 23.27 -22.56 19.83
C THR A 107 21.74 -22.51 19.90
N CYS A 108 21.05 -23.65 19.78
CA CYS A 108 19.60 -23.70 19.97
C CYS A 108 19.18 -23.34 21.41
N GLY A 109 20.00 -23.68 22.41
CA GLY A 109 19.77 -23.41 23.83
C GLY A 109 19.90 -21.93 24.15
N LEU A 110 20.96 -21.30 23.64
CA LEU A 110 21.14 -19.84 23.71
C LEU A 110 19.99 -19.14 23.00
N LEU A 111 19.58 -19.59 21.80
CA LEU A 111 18.40 -19.09 21.10
C LEU A 111 17.08 -19.42 21.79
N TRP A 112 17.02 -20.31 22.78
CA TRP A 112 15.82 -20.54 23.59
C TRP A 112 15.79 -19.60 24.81
N PHE A 113 16.96 -19.32 25.38
CA PHE A 113 17.12 -18.46 26.56
C PHE A 113 17.14 -16.96 26.22
N ASP A 114 17.75 -16.57 25.11
CA ASP A 114 17.44 -15.29 24.47
C ASP A 114 15.98 -15.39 24.09
N ASN A 115 15.11 -14.64 24.77
CA ASN A 115 13.69 -14.56 24.46
C ASN A 115 13.44 -13.17 23.84
N PRO A 116 13.96 -12.91 22.62
CA PRO A 116 13.78 -11.63 21.96
C PRO A 116 12.29 -11.51 21.71
N HIS A 117 11.68 -10.51 22.35
CA HIS A 117 10.29 -10.19 22.10
C HIS A 117 10.22 -9.74 20.65
N PRO A 118 9.54 -10.48 19.75
CA PRO A 118 9.45 -10.04 18.38
C PRO A 118 8.79 -8.65 18.37
N PRO A 119 9.22 -7.75 17.47
CA PRO A 119 8.56 -6.46 17.34
C PRO A 119 7.06 -6.69 17.10
N PRO A 120 6.19 -5.81 17.62
CA PRO A 120 4.75 -5.97 17.51
C PRO A 120 4.36 -6.14 16.04
N ARG A 121 3.43 -7.08 15.78
CA ARG A 121 2.93 -7.33 14.43
C ARG A 121 2.33 -6.04 13.86
N PRO A 122 2.67 -5.65 12.62
CA PRO A 122 2.03 -4.50 11.97
C PRO A 122 0.51 -4.68 11.87
N GLU A 123 -0.25 -3.62 12.14
CA GLU A 123 -1.71 -3.63 12.00
C GLU A 123 -2.11 -3.73 10.52
N SER A 124 -3.13 -4.55 10.24
CA SER A 124 -3.63 -4.75 8.89
C SER A 124 -4.50 -3.60 8.44
N LEU A 125 -4.16 -2.97 7.32
CA LEU A 125 -5.04 -2.06 6.62
C LEU A 125 -5.96 -2.88 5.71
N VAL A 126 -7.27 -2.84 5.96
CA VAL A 126 -8.27 -3.61 5.21
C VAL A 126 -9.18 -2.67 4.44
N ILE A 127 -9.45 -3.02 3.17
CA ILE A 127 -10.53 -2.40 2.41
C ILE A 127 -11.83 -2.91 3.00
N VAL A 128 -12.50 -2.09 3.79
CA VAL A 128 -13.79 -2.44 4.38
C VAL A 128 -14.87 -2.31 3.29
N PRO A 129 -15.61 -3.38 2.97
CA PRO A 129 -16.71 -3.27 2.02
C PRO A 129 -17.84 -2.47 2.67
N PHE A 130 -18.22 -1.35 2.06
CA PHE A 130 -19.40 -0.60 2.45
C PHE A 130 -20.65 -1.23 1.84
N THR A 131 -21.74 -1.33 2.61
CA THR A 131 -23.05 -1.61 2.04
C THR A 131 -23.45 -0.49 1.07
N ARG A 132 -24.37 -0.77 0.14
CA ARG A 132 -24.88 0.25 -0.80
C ARG A 132 -25.41 1.49 -0.07
N ALA A 133 -26.12 1.31 1.04
CA ALA A 133 -26.69 2.40 1.82
C ALA A 133 -25.61 3.27 2.49
N GLU A 134 -24.57 2.63 3.05
CA GLU A 134 -23.43 3.34 3.65
C GLU A 134 -22.64 4.11 2.58
N ASN A 135 -22.41 3.49 1.42
CA ASN A 135 -21.70 4.15 0.32
C ASN A 135 -22.46 5.40 -0.15
N LEU A 136 -23.78 5.30 -0.37
CA LEU A 136 -24.60 6.46 -0.74
C LEU A 136 -24.57 7.57 0.33
N LYS A 137 -24.60 7.20 1.62
CA LYS A 137 -24.47 8.14 2.73
C LYS A 137 -23.10 8.85 2.70
N LEU A 138 -22.01 8.11 2.47
CA LEU A 138 -20.65 8.66 2.38
C LEU A 138 -20.48 9.54 1.15
N MET A 139 -20.97 9.12 -0.02
CA MET A 139 -20.98 9.94 -1.24
C MET A 139 -21.74 11.26 -1.04
N GLY A 140 -22.87 11.23 -0.32
CA GLY A 140 -23.63 12.44 0.02
C GLY A 140 -22.90 13.39 0.98
N GLN A 141 -21.87 12.93 1.69
CA GLN A 141 -21.03 13.73 2.58
C GLN A 141 -19.78 14.28 1.88
N GLN A 142 -19.46 13.81 0.67
CA GLN A 142 -18.34 14.33 -0.10
C GLN A 142 -18.65 15.74 -0.56
N LEU A 143 -17.64 16.62 -0.47
CA LEU A 143 -17.70 17.93 -1.12
C LEU A 143 -17.88 17.71 -2.61
N HIS A 144 -18.70 18.53 -3.25
CA HIS A 144 -18.94 18.46 -4.68
C HIS A 144 -17.63 18.74 -5.43
N GLU A 145 -16.98 17.69 -5.92
CA GLU A 145 -15.84 17.83 -6.82
C GLU A 145 -16.35 18.19 -8.21
N PRO A 146 -15.91 19.31 -8.81
CA PRO A 146 -16.24 19.59 -10.19
C PRO A 146 -15.63 18.47 -11.04
N TYR A 147 -16.45 17.74 -11.79
CA TYR A 147 -15.94 16.80 -12.77
C TYR A 147 -15.07 17.57 -13.78
N ARG A 148 -13.78 17.22 -13.85
CA ARG A 148 -12.75 17.96 -14.60
C ARG A 148 -12.19 17.07 -15.70
N ALA A 149 -12.73 17.19 -16.90
CA ALA A 149 -12.15 16.58 -18.10
C ALA A 149 -11.28 17.61 -18.83
N ILE A 150 -10.01 17.25 -19.11
CA ILE A 150 -9.10 18.09 -19.89
C ILE A 150 -9.62 18.19 -21.32
N CYS A 151 -9.86 19.40 -21.81
CA CYS A 151 -10.19 19.63 -23.21
C CYS A 151 -9.71 21.01 -23.67
N THR A 152 -9.72 21.22 -24.98
CA THR A 152 -9.37 22.51 -25.58
C THR A 152 -10.61 23.41 -25.66
N CYS A 153 -10.52 24.62 -25.11
CA CYS A 153 -11.56 25.62 -25.23
C CYS A 153 -11.72 26.06 -26.70
N PRO A 154 -12.91 25.94 -27.31
CA PRO A 154 -13.12 26.33 -28.70
C PRO A 154 -13.00 27.84 -28.94
N GLY A 155 -13.13 28.65 -27.88
CA GLY A 155 -13.04 30.11 -27.97
C GLY A 155 -11.60 30.65 -27.94
N CYS A 156 -10.76 30.13 -27.03
CA CYS A 156 -9.42 30.68 -26.80
C CYS A 156 -8.27 29.68 -27.03
N GLY A 157 -8.57 28.41 -27.30
CA GLY A 157 -7.57 27.36 -27.49
C GLY A 157 -6.90 26.86 -26.20
N ASP A 158 -7.36 27.31 -25.03
CA ASP A 158 -6.83 26.87 -23.74
C ASP A 158 -7.11 25.37 -23.50
N THR A 159 -6.05 24.60 -23.25
CA THR A 159 -6.14 23.16 -22.98
C THR A 159 -5.95 22.95 -21.48
N SER A 160 -7.07 22.84 -20.77
CA SER A 160 -7.11 22.72 -19.31
C SER A 160 -8.34 21.97 -18.86
N ALA A 161 -8.48 21.78 -17.54
CA ALA A 161 -9.69 21.27 -16.94
C ALA A 161 -10.74 22.40 -16.86
N HIS A 162 -11.78 22.30 -17.68
CA HIS A 162 -12.90 23.25 -17.70
C HIS A 162 -14.02 22.78 -16.78
N LEU A 163 -14.71 23.73 -16.14
CA LEU A 163 -15.85 23.40 -15.26
C LEU A 163 -17.00 22.85 -16.10
N ILE A 164 -17.71 21.87 -15.56
CA ILE A 164 -18.84 21.20 -16.19
C ILE A 164 -20.08 21.43 -15.32
N ARG A 165 -21.19 21.79 -15.96
CA ARG A 165 -22.53 21.85 -15.35
C ARG A 165 -23.57 21.18 -16.23
N GLU A 166 -24.72 20.88 -15.64
CA GLU A 166 -25.89 20.46 -16.41
C GLU A 166 -26.37 21.59 -17.34
N PRO A 167 -26.91 21.25 -18.52
CA PRO A 167 -27.49 22.23 -19.40
C PRO A 167 -28.76 22.88 -18.81
N ALA A 168 -28.94 24.17 -19.06
CA ALA A 168 -30.15 24.90 -18.67
C ALA A 168 -31.29 24.67 -19.69
N LYS A 169 -32.52 25.02 -19.31
CA LYS A 169 -33.72 24.82 -20.16
C LYS A 169 -33.69 25.57 -21.50
N ASP A 170 -32.89 26.63 -21.58
CA ASP A 170 -32.70 27.48 -22.75
C ASP A 170 -31.47 27.07 -23.60
N GLU A 171 -30.79 26.00 -23.22
CA GLU A 171 -29.64 25.45 -23.94
C GLU A 171 -30.07 24.35 -24.92
N PRO A 172 -29.22 23.98 -25.89
CA PRO A 172 -29.61 23.03 -26.92
C PRO A 172 -30.00 21.67 -26.36
N ASP A 173 -31.12 21.10 -26.82
CA ASP A 173 -31.67 19.82 -26.34
C ASP A 173 -30.71 18.62 -26.49
N TRP A 174 -29.71 18.72 -27.37
CA TRP A 174 -28.68 17.69 -27.56
C TRP A 174 -27.51 17.80 -26.58
N ALA A 175 -27.42 18.89 -25.82
CA ALA A 175 -26.34 19.08 -24.85
C ALA A 175 -26.51 18.06 -23.72
N MET A 176 -25.45 17.28 -23.45
CA MET A 176 -25.37 16.48 -22.23
C MET A 176 -24.75 17.29 -21.09
N VAL A 177 -23.82 18.19 -21.42
CA VAL A 177 -23.14 19.07 -20.48
C VAL A 177 -22.85 20.43 -21.08
N THR A 178 -22.78 21.45 -20.21
CA THR A 178 -22.26 22.77 -20.56
C THR A 178 -20.93 22.99 -19.86
N ARG A 179 -19.90 23.33 -20.64
CA ARG A 179 -18.56 23.62 -20.14
C ARG A 179 -18.35 25.10 -19.97
N HIS A 180 -17.53 25.50 -19.00
CA HIS A 180 -17.12 26.87 -18.76
C HIS A 180 -15.58 26.99 -18.72
N CYS A 181 -15.03 27.86 -19.56
CA CYS A 181 -13.60 28.13 -19.59
C CYS A 181 -13.21 29.21 -18.58
N GLY A 182 -12.41 28.87 -17.57
CA GLY A 182 -11.93 29.85 -16.58
C GLY A 182 -10.91 30.87 -17.13
N VAL A 183 -10.44 30.73 -18.37
CA VAL A 183 -9.50 31.67 -19.02
C VAL A 183 -10.22 32.76 -19.79
N CYS A 184 -11.23 32.39 -20.58
CA CYS A 184 -11.97 33.34 -21.43
C CYS A 184 -13.45 33.50 -21.03
N GLU A 185 -13.87 32.85 -19.94
CA GLU A 185 -15.21 32.88 -19.35
C GLU A 185 -16.33 32.44 -20.29
N ARG A 186 -15.99 31.78 -21.41
CA ARG A 186 -16.96 31.30 -22.39
C ARG A 186 -17.52 29.95 -21.99
N GLU A 187 -18.80 29.77 -22.33
CA GLU A 187 -19.49 28.51 -22.22
C GLU A 187 -19.69 27.85 -23.58
N TRP A 188 -19.72 26.52 -23.60
CA TRP A 188 -20.11 25.75 -24.79
C TRP A 188 -20.77 24.43 -24.41
N ALA A 189 -21.78 24.06 -25.19
CA ALA A 189 -22.49 22.79 -25.06
C ALA A 189 -21.66 21.63 -25.65
N GLN A 190 -21.71 20.48 -24.99
CA GLN A 190 -21.12 19.22 -25.44
C GLN A 190 -22.11 18.06 -25.20
N ALA A 191 -22.12 17.12 -26.14
CA ALA A 191 -22.65 15.77 -25.95
C ALA A 191 -21.49 14.87 -25.46
#